data_AF-A0A955TSI9-F1
#
_entry.id   AF-A0A955TSI9-F1
#
_cell.length_a   1.000
_cell.length_b   1.000
_cell.length_c   1.000
_cell.angle_alpha   90.00
_cell.angle_beta   90.00
_cell.angle_gamma   90.00
#
_symmetry.space_group_name_H-M   'P 1'
#
loop_
_entity.id
_entity.type
_entity.pdbx_description
1 polymer ?
#
loop_
_entity_poly.entity_id
_entity_poly.type
_entity_poly.pdbx_seq_one_letter_code
_entity_poly.pdbx_strand_id
1 'polypeptide(L)' 'ALSFLTPMAHQLTDYGLGTLGEIFDGQPPFAPRGCIAQAWTVAEVLRAWHTLSTAPIPTTSSK' A
#
# COMPACT_ATOMS: atom_id res chain seq x y z
N ALA A 1 -2.04 6.68 9.60
CA ALA A 1 -0.99 5.78 9.09
C ALA A 1 -1.56 4.80 8.06
N LEU A 2 -2.58 4.00 8.39
CA LEU A 2 -3.22 3.10 7.40
C LEU A 2 -3.73 3.81 6.13
N SER A 3 -4.17 5.06 6.24
CA SER A 3 -4.58 5.89 5.09
C SER A 3 -3.50 6.07 4.02
N PHE A 4 -2.21 5.89 4.35
CA PHE A 4 -1.14 5.91 3.34
C PHE A 4 -1.18 4.70 2.40
N LEU A 5 -1.85 3.60 2.79
CA LEU A 5 -1.99 2.39 1.98
C LEU A 5 -3.23 2.42 1.09
N THR A 6 -4.10 3.43 1.21
CA THR A 6 -5.33 3.53 0.40
C THR A 6 -5.09 3.49 -1.12
N PRO A 7 -4.06 4.16 -1.68
CA PRO A 7 -3.80 4.08 -3.12
C PRO A 7 -3.48 2.66 -3.61
N MET A 8 -2.85 1.82 -2.77
CA MET A 8 -2.54 0.43 -3.12
C MET A 8 -3.80 -0.43 -3.22
N ALA A 9 -4.85 -0.11 -2.45
CA ALA A 9 -6.13 -0.81 -2.58
C ALA A 9 -6.82 -0.52 -3.93
N HIS A 10 -6.71 0.71 -4.44
CA HIS A 10 -7.25 1.07 -5.76
C HIS A 10 -6.51 0.37 -6.89
N GLN A 11 -5.19 0.19 -6.75
CA GLN A 11 -4.39 -0.54 -7.74
C GLN A 11 -4.87 -1.98 -7.95
N LEU A 12 -5.38 -2.65 -6.91
CA LEU A 12 -5.89 -4.02 -7.03
C LEU A 12 -6.97 -4.18 -8.10
N THR A 13 -7.78 -3.14 -8.34
CA THR A 13 -8.83 -3.12 -9.36
C THR A 13 -8.38 -2.45 -10.66
N ASP A 14 -7.48 -1.48 -10.58
CA ASP A 14 -7.13 -0.60 -11.71
C ASP A 14 -5.93 -1.12 -12.53
N TYR A 15 -5.00 -1.86 -11.90
CA TYR A 15 -3.78 -2.34 -12.55
C TYR A 15 -3.31 -3.68 -11.98
N GLY A 16 -3.14 -4.69 -12.83
CA GLY A 16 -2.56 -5.97 -12.44
C GLY A 16 -3.50 -6.95 -11.71
N LEU A 17 -4.82 -6.72 -11.75
CA LEU A 17 -5.87 -7.68 -11.34
C LEU A 17 -5.57 -8.46 -10.05
N GLY A 18 -5.66 -7.79 -8.90
CA GLY A 18 -5.43 -8.41 -7.59
C GLY A 18 -3.96 -8.49 -7.17
N THR A 19 -3.06 -7.82 -7.89
CA THR A 19 -1.65 -7.65 -7.51
C THR A 19 -1.27 -6.18 -7.42
N LEU A 20 -0.01 -5.90 -7.07
CA LEU A 20 0.55 -4.56 -7.01
C LEU A 20 1.73 -4.41 -7.98
N GLY A 21 1.73 -3.30 -8.71
CA GLY A 21 2.80 -2.92 -9.62
C GLY A 21 4.06 -2.48 -8.89
N GLU A 22 5.20 -2.57 -9.57
CA GLU A 22 6.51 -2.26 -8.99
C GLU A 22 6.68 -0.77 -8.67
N ILE A 23 6.46 0.10 -9.66
CA ILE A 23 6.70 1.55 -9.56
C ILE A 23 5.64 2.35 -10.31
N PHE A 24 5.44 3.59 -9.88
CA PHE A 24 4.49 4.53 -10.47
C PHE A 24 5.18 5.88 -10.71
N ASP A 25 4.78 6.58 -11.77
CA ASP A 25 5.26 7.93 -12.04
C ASP A 25 4.92 8.86 -10.86
N GLY A 26 5.79 9.80 -10.49
CA GLY A 26 5.61 10.67 -9.33
C GLY A 26 4.64 11.84 -9.53
N GLN A 27 4.06 12.00 -10.71
CA GLN A 27 3.11 13.06 -11.06
C GLN A 27 1.85 12.45 -11.69
N PRO A 28 0.67 13.08 -11.51
CA PRO A 28 -0.55 12.65 -12.20
C PRO A 28 -0.31 12.49 -13.71
N PRO A 29 -0.83 11.41 -14.35
CA PRO A 29 -1.82 10.47 -13.83
C PRO A 29 -1.24 9.28 -13.03
N PHE A 30 0.02 9.35 -12.57
CA PHE A 30 0.70 8.29 -11.81
C PHE A 30 0.71 6.94 -12.54
N ALA A 31 1.13 6.94 -13.82
CA ALA A 31 1.10 5.73 -14.64
C ALA A 31 2.02 4.63 -14.05
N PRO A 32 1.60 3.35 -14.12
CA PRO A 32 2.42 2.23 -13.68
C PRO A 32 3.61 2.01 -14.62
N ARG A 33 4.75 1.63 -14.05
CA ARG A 33 6.00 1.30 -14.74
C ARG A 33 6.57 -0.02 -14.19
N GLY A 34 7.55 -0.58 -14.90
CA GLY A 34 8.25 -1.78 -14.46
C GLY A 34 7.38 -3.03 -14.49
N CYS A 35 7.61 -3.92 -13.53
CA CYS A 35 6.88 -5.19 -13.45
C CYS A 35 5.41 -4.97 -13.04
N ILE A 36 4.50 -5.63 -13.77
CA ILE A 36 3.06 -5.58 -13.50
C ILE A 36 2.69 -6.21 -12.15
N ALA A 37 3.50 -7.15 -11.67
CA ALA A 37 3.27 -7.94 -10.46
C ALA A 37 4.60 -8.41 -9.85
N GLN A 38 4.95 -7.94 -8.66
CA GLN A 38 6.18 -8.37 -8.00
C GLN A 38 5.96 -8.73 -6.54
N ALA A 39 6.51 -9.88 -6.14
CA ALA A 39 6.27 -10.48 -4.83
C ALA A 39 6.67 -9.56 -3.66
N TRP A 40 7.77 -8.82 -3.80
CA TRP A 40 8.28 -7.93 -2.75
C TRP A 40 7.32 -6.77 -2.42
N THR A 41 6.58 -6.25 -3.40
CA THR A 41 5.66 -5.12 -3.25
C THR A 41 4.46 -5.61 -2.47
N VAL A 42 3.88 -6.73 -2.90
CA VAL A 42 2.76 -7.37 -2.21
C VAL A 42 3.14 -7.73 -0.76
N ALA A 43 4.31 -8.34 -0.57
CA ALA A 43 4.79 -8.73 0.76
C ALA A 43 4.95 -7.52 1.69
N GLU A 44 5.55 -6.44 1.21
CA GLU A 44 5.82 -5.24 2.01
C GLU A 44 4.52 -4.50 2.38
N VAL A 45 3.57 -4.42 1.45
CA VAL A 45 2.27 -3.80 1.72
C VAL A 45 1.46 -4.59 2.74
N LEU A 46 1.46 -5.93 2.63
CA LEU A 46 0.80 -6.79 3.62
C LEU A 46 1.47 -6.68 4.99
N ARG A 47 2.82 -6.64 5.04
CA ARG A 47 3.56 -6.47 6.29
C ARG A 47 3.24 -5.12 6.96
N ALA A 48 3.23 -4.04 6.18
CA ALA A 48 2.88 -2.71 6.67
C ALA A 48 1.42 -2.65 7.16
N TRP A 49 0.49 -3.21 6.38
CA TRP A 49 -0.92 -3.30 6.76
C TRP A 49 -1.10 -4.05 8.07
N HIS A 50 -0.51 -5.24 8.19
CA HIS A 50 -0.57 -6.05 9.41
C HIS A 50 -0.02 -5.26 10.60
N THR A 51 1.19 -4.70 10.47
CA THR A 51 1.85 -3.94 11.55
C THR A 51 0.99 -2.77 12.03
N LEU A 52 0.40 -2.02 11.11
CA LEU A 52 -0.43 -0.86 11.45
C LEU A 52 -1.82 -1.25 11.98
N SER A 53 -2.36 -2.39 11.57
CA SER A 53 -3.66 -2.89 12.01
C SER A 53 -3.60 -3.56 13.38
N THR A 54 -2.45 -4.14 13.73
CA THR A 54 -2.22 -4.79 15.03
C THR A 54 -1.49 -3.88 16.02
N ALA A 55 -1.14 -2.65 15.62
CA ALA A 55 -0.49 -1.70 16.50
C ALA A 55 -1.43 -1.37 17.69
N PRO A 56 -0.94 -1.43 18.94
CA PRO A 56 -1.73 -1.00 20.09
C PRO A 56 -2.18 0.44 19.89
N ILE A 57 -3.47 0.71 20.13
CA ILE A 57 -3.98 2.08 20.14
C ILE A 57 -3.15 2.84 21.19
N PRO A 58 -2.48 3.95 20.82
CA PRO A 58 -1.77 4.75 21.81
C PRO A 58 -2.81 5.23 22.84
N THR A 59 -2.70 4.74 24.07
CA THR A 59 -3.49 5.26 25.18
C THR A 59 -3.02 6.69 25.41
N THR A 60 -3.79 7.66 24.93
CA THR A 60 -3.62 9.05 25.31
C THR A 60 -3.85 9.13 26.82
N SER A 61 -2.76 9.09 27.59
CA SER A 61 -2.80 9.47 29.00
C SER A 61 -3.03 10.98 29.01
N SER A 62 -4.30 11.35 29.20
CA SER A 62 -4.70 12.72 29.44
C SER A 62 -4.00 13.17 30.72
N LYS A 63 -2.99 14.04 30.58
CA LYS A 63 -2.59 14.94 31.65
C LYS A 63 -3.44 16.20 31.57
#